data_AF-A0A1T2KU10-F1
#
_entry.id   AF-A0A1T2KU10-F1
#
_cell.length_a   1.000
_cell.length_b   1.000
_cell.length_c   1.000
_cell.angle_alpha   90.00
_cell.angle_beta   90.00
_cell.angle_gamma   90.00
#
_symmetry.space_group_name_H-M   'P 1'
#
loop_
_entity.id
_entity.type
_entity.pdbx_description
1 polymer ?
#
loop_
_entity_poly.entity_id
_entity_poly.type
_entity_poly.pdbx_seq_one_letter_code
_entity_poly.pdbx_strand_id
1 'polypeptide(L)'
;MLAQLDNIAIFLVYQPQGILISTIKTCNHLVANGYSVFVISNAQLSENRPAVVDRGTGIGDWEGDTVIGKGRKSALLTMVERKTLYTVIV
;
A
#
# COMPACT_ATOMS: atom_id res chain seq x y z
N MET A 1 12.98 18.62 -20.15
CA MET A 1 12.11 17.44 -19.97
C MET A 1 12.01 17.20 -18.47
N LEU A 2 11.04 17.83 -17.81
CA LEU A 2 10.85 17.67 -16.36
C LEU A 2 10.19 16.32 -16.13
N ALA A 3 10.75 15.50 -15.23
CA ALA A 3 10.09 14.28 -14.79
C ALA A 3 8.72 14.66 -14.22
N GLN A 4 7.66 14.08 -14.78
CA GLN A 4 6.31 14.25 -14.27
C GLN A 4 6.32 13.72 -12.84
N LEU A 5 6.18 14.62 -11.85
CA LEU A 5 6.09 14.23 -10.44
C LEU A 5 4.73 13.57 -10.26
N ASP A 6 4.70 12.24 -10.21
CA ASP A 6 3.48 11.48 -9.96
C ASP A 6 2.95 11.87 -8.57
N ASN A 7 1.75 12.42 -8.53
CA ASN A 7 1.14 12.82 -7.26
C ASN A 7 0.86 11.57 -6.43
N ILE A 8 1.23 11.55 -5.15
CA ILE A 8 0.99 10.38 -4.29
C ILE A 8 -0.33 10.56 -3.54
N ALA A 9 -1.19 9.54 -3.59
CA ALA A 9 -2.40 9.44 -2.77
C ALA A 9 -2.25 8.31 -1.74
N ILE A 10 -2.25 8.65 -0.45
CA ILE A 10 -2.24 7.67 0.64
C ILE A 10 -3.67 7.42 1.09
N PHE A 11 -4.12 6.17 1.03
CA PHE A 11 -5.48 5.76 1.34
C PHE A 11 -5.49 4.82 2.55
N LEU A 12 -5.94 5.35 3.69
CA LEU A 12 -6.12 4.58 4.92
C LEU A 12 -7.53 3.98 4.95
N VAL A 13 -7.61 2.65 4.86
CA VAL A 13 -8.87 1.91 4.72
C VAL A 13 -9.12 1.06 5.95
N TYR A 14 -10.21 1.33 6.65
CA TYR A 14 -10.69 0.50 7.75
C TYR A 14 -11.98 -0.21 7.36
N GLN A 15 -11.87 -1.45 6.87
CA GLN A 15 -13.00 -2.26 6.41
C GLN A 15 -12.85 -3.72 6.90
N PRO A 16 -13.19 -4.03 8.16
CA PRO A 16 -12.89 -5.33 8.77
C PRO A 16 -13.59 -6.52 8.11
N GLN A 17 -14.61 -6.27 7.28
CA GLN A 17 -15.36 -7.29 6.54
C GLN A 17 -14.86 -7.47 5.09
N GLY A 18 -13.70 -6.91 4.75
CA GLY A 18 -13.13 -6.95 3.40
C GLY A 18 -13.21 -5.60 2.68
N ILE A 19 -12.37 -5.44 1.67
CA ILE A 19 -12.31 -4.21 0.87
C ILE A 19 -13.57 -4.10 0.00
N LEU A 20 -14.30 -3.00 0.13
CA LEU A 20 -15.47 -2.73 -0.70
C LEU A 20 -15.06 -2.36 -2.13
N ILE A 21 -15.91 -2.70 -3.11
CA ILE A 21 -15.71 -2.36 -4.53
C ILE A 21 -15.59 -0.84 -4.75
N SER A 22 -16.23 -0.02 -3.91
CA SER A 22 -16.09 1.45 -3.96
C SER A 22 -14.65 1.89 -3.68
N THR A 23 -13.95 1.26 -2.75
CA THR A 23 -12.54 1.53 -2.44
C THR A 23 -11.66 1.27 -3.67
N ILE A 24 -11.92 0.17 -4.38
CA ILE A 24 -11.22 -0.17 -5.64
C ILE A 24 -11.53 0.86 -6.73
N LYS A 25 -12.79 1.26 -6.89
CA LYS A 25 -13.20 2.29 -7.86
C LYS A 25 -12.53 3.63 -7.60
N THR A 26 -12.40 4.03 -6.33
CA THR A 26 -11.70 5.27 -5.96
C THR A 26 -10.22 5.18 -6.29
N CYS A 27 -9.56 4.06 -6.00
CA CYS A 27 -8.15 3.86 -6.38
C CYS A 27 -7.96 3.94 -7.90
N ASN A 28 -8.83 3.27 -8.68
CA ASN A 28 -8.78 3.32 -10.14
C ASN A 28 -9.00 4.74 -10.69
N HIS A 29 -9.91 5.50 -10.09
CA HIS A 29 -10.13 6.90 -10.46
C HIS A 29 -8.88 7.76 -10.18
N LEU A 30 -8.22 7.57 -9.05
CA LEU A 30 -7.00 8.31 -8.70
C LEU A 30 -5.86 7.98 -9.67
N VAL A 31 -5.66 6.70 -9.99
CA VAL A 31 -4.67 6.27 -10.99
C VAL A 31 -4.98 6.89 -12.36
N ALA A 32 -6.24 6.90 -12.79
CA ALA A 32 -6.66 7.52 -14.04
C ALA A 32 -6.42 9.05 -14.09
N ASN A 33 -6.27 9.70 -12.92
CA ASN A 33 -5.96 11.12 -12.80
C ASN A 33 -4.46 11.39 -12.51
N GLY A 34 -3.59 10.39 -12.69
CA GLY A 34 -2.14 10.55 -12.56
C GLY A 34 -1.62 10.48 -11.12
N TYR A 35 -2.34 9.78 -10.23
CA TYR A 35 -1.86 9.52 -8.88
C TYR A 35 -1.26 8.12 -8.72
N SER A 36 -0.14 8.03 -8.01
CA SER A 36 0.37 6.78 -7.43
C SER A 36 -0.34 6.53 -6.10
N VAL A 37 -1.09 5.44 -5.98
CA VAL A 37 -1.94 5.16 -4.82
C VAL A 37 -1.28 4.15 -3.88
N PHE A 38 -1.11 4.52 -2.61
CA PHE A 38 -0.63 3.64 -1.53
C PHE A 38 -1.78 3.34 -0.56
N VAL A 39 -2.18 2.07 -0.44
CA VAL A 39 -3.32 1.67 0.41
C VAL A 39 -2.82 0.98 1.66
N ILE A 40 -3.17 1.53 2.82
CA ILE A 40 -2.98 0.89 4.13
C ILE A 40 -4.36 0.38 4.56
N SER A 41 -4.53 -0.93 4.63
CA SER A 41 -5.82 -1.54 4.97
C SER A 41 -5.71 -2.48 6.16
N ASN A 42 -6.69 -2.46 7.05
CA ASN A 42 -6.86 -3.51 8.07
C ASN A 42 -7.42 -4.81 7.46
N ALA A 43 -8.16 -4.69 6.36
CA ALA A 43 -8.84 -5.81 5.72
C ALA A 43 -7.84 -6.74 5.00
N GLN A 44 -7.96 -8.05 5.22
CA GLN A 44 -7.27 -9.07 4.44
C GLN A 44 -7.68 -8.93 2.96
N LEU A 45 -6.70 -8.83 2.05
CA LEU A 45 -6.96 -8.89 0.62
C LEU A 45 -7.35 -10.33 0.26
N SER A 46 -8.60 -10.55 -0.15
CA SER A 46 -9.19 -11.89 -0.32
C SER A 46 -8.61 -12.71 -1.49
N GLU A 47 -8.87 -14.02 -1.43
CA GLU A 47 -8.16 -15.17 -2.02
C GLU A 47 -8.06 -15.29 -3.56
N ASN A 48 -8.69 -14.42 -4.36
CA ASN A 48 -8.55 -14.46 -5.84
C ASN A 48 -7.32 -13.68 -6.34
N ARG A 49 -6.20 -13.73 -5.61
CA ARG A 49 -4.94 -13.15 -6.08
C ARG A 49 -4.34 -14.10 -7.14
N PRO A 50 -3.88 -13.58 -8.30
CA PRO A 50 -3.22 -14.44 -9.26
C PRO A 50 -1.98 -15.05 -8.60
N ALA A 51 -1.78 -16.36 -8.75
CA ALA A 51 -0.71 -17.14 -8.12
C ALA A 51 0.72 -16.63 -8.41
N VAL A 52 0.87 -15.65 -9.29
CA VAL A 52 2.12 -14.90 -9.49
C VAL A 52 2.49 -14.05 -8.26
N VAL A 53 1.50 -13.55 -7.51
CA VAL A 53 1.67 -12.73 -6.31
C VAL A 53 2.11 -13.58 -5.11
N ASP A 54 1.60 -14.81 -5.01
CA ASP A 54 1.99 -15.78 -3.96
C ASP A 54 3.44 -16.25 -4.08
N ARG A 55 4.07 -16.07 -5.25
CA ARG A 55 5.48 -16.41 -5.41
C ARG A 55 6.39 -15.45 -4.67
N GLY A 56 5.95 -14.21 -4.38
CA GLY A 56 6.74 -13.21 -3.63
C GLY A 56 8.15 -12.96 -4.19
N THR A 57 8.35 -13.19 -5.50
CA THR A 57 9.67 -13.22 -6.15
C THR A 57 9.93 -12.01 -7.06
N GLY A 58 9.00 -11.06 -7.14
CA GLY A 58 9.13 -9.84 -7.92
C GLY A 58 9.99 -8.79 -7.21
N ILE A 59 10.63 -7.89 -7.96
CA ILE A 59 11.08 -6.62 -7.37
C ILE A 59 9.83 -5.76 -7.25
N GLY A 60 9.59 -5.18 -6.07
CA GLY A 60 8.42 -4.35 -5.78
C GLY A 60 7.35 -5.02 -4.92
N ASP A 61 7.65 -6.20 -4.36
CA ASP A 61 6.81 -6.81 -3.32
C ASP A 61 7.26 -6.26 -1.95
N TRP A 62 6.44 -5.39 -1.36
CA TRP A 62 6.76 -4.71 -0.11
C TRP A 62 5.97 -5.26 1.08
N GLU A 63 6.66 -5.44 2.20
CA GLU A 63 6.09 -5.75 3.51
C GLU A 63 6.31 -4.54 4.43
N GLY A 64 5.36 -4.22 5.30
CA GLY A 64 5.54 -3.10 6.21
C GLY A 64 4.80 -3.25 7.54
N ASP A 65 5.47 -2.83 8.60
CA ASP A 65 4.93 -2.78 9.96
C ASP A 65 4.75 -1.33 10.39
N THR A 66 3.78 -1.08 11.27
CA THR A 66 3.58 0.25 11.85
C THR A 66 3.45 0.14 13.36
N VAL A 67 4.29 0.87 14.07
CA VAL A 67 4.19 1.06 15.52
C VAL A 67 3.58 2.43 15.79
N ILE A 68 2.48 2.48 16.54
CA ILE A 68 1.82 3.73 16.91
C ILE A 68 2.17 4.11 18.35
N GLY A 69 2.70 5.32 18.53
CA GLY A 69 3.04 5.86 19.84
C GLY A 69 1.81 6.06 20.73
N LYS A 70 2.03 6.04 22.05
CA LYS A 70 0.97 6.23 23.05
C LYS A 70 0.22 7.55 22.80
N GLY A 71 -1.11 7.47 22.76
CA GLY A 71 -1.96 8.63 22.44
C GLY A 71 -1.95 9.04 20.97
N ARG A 72 -1.42 8.20 20.06
CA ARG A 72 -1.43 8.39 18.60
C ARG A 72 -0.74 9.68 18.13
N LYS A 73 0.28 10.15 18.87
CA LYS A 73 1.02 11.38 18.56
C LYS A 73 2.25 11.15 17.68
N SER A 74 2.64 9.90 17.47
CA SER A 74 3.75 9.51 16.62
C SER A 74 3.48 8.13 16.02
N ALA A 75 4.17 7.83 14.93
CA ALA A 75 4.22 6.52 14.32
C ALA A 75 5.66 6.24 13.88
N LEU A 76 6.02 4.97 13.86
CA LEU A 76 7.20 4.45 13.18
C LEU A 76 6.70 3.48 12.12
N LEU A 77 7.06 3.74 10.87
CA LEU A 77 6.74 2.87 9.74
C LEU A 77 8.03 2.21 9.26
N THR A 78 8.01 0.89 9.16
CA THR A 78 9.05 0.13 8.46
C THR A 78 8.46 -0.44 7.17
N MET A 79 9.21 -0.38 6.09
CA MET A 79 8.86 -1.00 4.81
C MET A 79 10.08 -1.70 4.24
N VAL A 80 9.91 -2.96 3.85
CA VAL A 80 10.98 -3.81 3.30
C VAL A 80 10.52 -4.36 1.96
N GLU A 81 11.32 -4.13 0.92
CA GLU A 81 11.16 -4.82 -0.35
C GLU A 81 11.76 -6.23 -0.23
N ARG A 82 10.94 -7.27 -0.37
CA ARG A 82 11.27 -8.64 0.06
C ARG A 82 12.40 -9.29 -0.75
N LYS A 83 12.69 -8.81 -1.96
CA LYS A 83 13.70 -9.39 -2.86
C LYS A 83 15.08 -8.75 -2.72
N THR A 84 15.12 -7.43 -2.65
CA THR A 84 16.33 -6.61 -2.55
C THR A 84 16.71 -6.30 -1.11
N LEU A 85 15.78 -6.53 -0.16
CA LEU A 85 15.87 -6.13 1.24
C LEU A 85 16.07 -4.63 1.43
N TYR A 86 15.76 -3.84 0.39
CA TYR A 86 15.77 -2.40 0.49
C TYR A 86 14.74 -1.96 1.52
N THR A 87 15.21 -1.26 2.54
CA THR A 87 14.44 -0.93 3.73
C THR A 87 14.27 0.57 3.84
N VAL A 88 13.03 1.01 4.03
CA VAL A 88 12.67 2.40 4.33
C VAL A 88 12.11 2.47 5.74
N ILE A 89 12.60 3.42 6.51
CA ILE A 89 12.13 3.70 7.87
C ILE A 89 11.72 5.18 7.91
N VAL A 90 10.49 5.43 8.36
CA VAL A 90 9.88 6.77 8.47
C VAL A 90 9.37 6.99 9.89
#